data_AF-A0A4P6Q084-F1
#
_entry.id   AF-A0A4P6Q084-F1
#
_cell.length_a   1.000
_cell.length_b   1.000
_cell.length_c   1.000
_cell.angle_alpha   90.00
_cell.angle_beta   90.00
_cell.angle_gamma   90.00
#
_symmetry.space_group_name_H-M   'P 1'
#
loop_
_entity.id
_entity.type
_entity.pdbx_description
1 polymer ?
#
loop_
_entity_poly.entity_id
_entity_poly.type
_entity_poly.pdbx_seq_one_letter_code
_entity_poly.pdbx_strand_id
1 'polypeptide(L)'
;MRDQHPQAGQTVTLKPRTYLLDPHPPRLVGAGGARFRVEDWGVRVFGEIDPVTNPATLAYMMRRGQVDLPDDDEVVYGKTDDGIGHLVHVRQIAWDGADGGEV
;
A
#
# COMPACT_ATOMS: atom_id res chain seq x y z
N MET A 1 -13.89 -5.12 -14.88
CA MET A 1 -12.95 -4.00 -14.71
C MET A 1 -13.37 -3.26 -13.46
N ARG A 2 -12.49 -3.08 -12.47
CA ARG A 2 -12.84 -2.45 -11.19
C ARG A 2 -13.10 -0.96 -11.39
N ASP A 3 -14.09 -0.39 -10.72
CA ASP A 3 -14.30 1.06 -10.67
C ASP A 3 -13.10 1.76 -10.03
N GLN A 4 -12.98 3.07 -10.26
CA GLN A 4 -11.89 3.87 -9.71
C GLN A 4 -11.92 3.80 -8.18
N HIS A 5 -10.75 3.72 -7.54
CA HIS A 5 -10.69 3.81 -6.09
C HIS A 5 -11.33 5.13 -5.61
N PRO A 6 -12.26 5.13 -4.64
CA PRO A 6 -12.98 6.34 -4.21
C PRO A 6 -12.04 7.45 -3.69
N GLN A 7 -10.85 7.06 -3.22
CA GLN A 7 -9.81 7.96 -2.72
C GLN A 7 -8.62 8.10 -3.69
N ALA A 8 -8.78 7.70 -4.95
CA ALA A 8 -7.80 7.95 -6.00
C ALA A 8 -7.46 9.45 -6.08
N GLY A 9 -6.18 9.78 -6.08
CA GLY A 9 -5.67 11.15 -6.06
C GLY A 9 -5.59 11.80 -4.67
N GLN A 10 -6.12 11.17 -3.61
CA GLN A 10 -6.07 11.68 -2.25
C GLN A 10 -4.80 11.22 -1.52
N THR A 11 -4.37 12.04 -0.56
CA THR A 11 -3.29 11.69 0.37
C THR A 11 -3.90 11.19 1.67
N VAL A 12 -3.47 10.00 2.09
CA VAL A 12 -3.94 9.31 3.29
C VAL A 12 -2.74 8.97 4.17
N THR A 13 -3.01 8.57 5.40
CA THR A 13 -1.96 8.20 6.37
C THR A 13 -1.88 6.69 6.50
N LEU A 14 -0.68 6.12 6.57
CA LEU A 14 -0.51 4.70 6.85
C LEU A 14 -0.66 4.41 8.36
N LYS A 15 -1.29 3.29 8.72
CA LYS A 15 -1.49 2.91 10.12
C LYS A 15 -0.14 2.68 10.84
N PRO A 16 -0.04 2.91 12.17
CA PRO A 16 1.23 2.83 12.92
C PRO A 16 2.03 1.53 12.74
N ARG A 17 1.35 0.39 12.54
CA ARG A 17 1.98 -0.94 12.29
C ARG A 17 2.13 -1.28 10.81
N THR A 18 2.24 -0.27 9.96
CA THR A 18 2.50 -0.46 8.53
C THR A 18 3.99 -0.45 8.29
N TYR A 19 4.47 -1.49 7.62
CA TYR A 19 5.85 -1.59 7.15
C TYR A 19 5.83 -1.58 5.62
N LEU A 20 6.79 -0.92 4.98
CA LEU A 20 7.01 -1.00 3.54
C LEU A 20 8.35 -1.68 3.29
N LEU A 21 8.49 -2.36 2.16
CA LEU A 21 9.78 -2.88 1.75
C LEU A 21 10.57 -1.77 1.05
N ASP A 22 11.66 -1.34 1.66
CA ASP A 22 12.71 -0.57 0.99
C ASP A 22 13.50 -1.56 0.11
N PRO A 23 13.55 -1.40 -1.22
CA PRO A 23 14.25 -2.34 -2.09
C PRO A 23 15.77 -2.16 -2.06
N HIS A 24 16.30 -1.05 -1.52
CA HIS A 24 17.74 -0.78 -1.53
C HIS A 24 18.23 -0.04 -0.27
N PRO A 25 18.74 -0.77 0.76
CA PRO A 25 18.84 -2.23 0.85
C PRO A 25 17.49 -2.92 1.15
N PRO A 26 17.26 -4.18 0.71
CA PRO A 26 16.01 -4.91 0.94
C PRO A 26 15.73 -5.09 2.43
N ARG A 27 14.81 -4.29 3.00
CA ARG A 27 14.39 -4.39 4.41
C ARG A 27 13.00 -3.80 4.65
N LEU A 28 12.35 -4.26 5.70
CA LEU A 28 11.12 -3.64 6.19
C LEU A 28 11.45 -2.33 6.90
N VAL A 29 10.85 -1.24 6.44
CA VAL A 29 10.93 0.08 7.06
C VAL A 29 9.57 0.44 7.64
N GLY A 30 9.55 0.90 8.88
CA GLY A 30 8.34 1.40 9.51
C GLY A 30 7.82 2.62 8.75
N ALA A 31 6.63 2.48 8.18
CA ALA A 31 5.96 3.51 7.39
C ALA A 31 4.70 4.03 8.10
N GLY A 32 4.47 3.66 9.36
CA GLY A 32 3.36 4.17 10.15
C GLY A 32 3.42 5.68 10.30
N GLY A 33 2.29 6.34 10.05
CA GLY A 33 2.21 7.81 10.03
C GLY A 33 2.72 8.46 8.75
N ALA A 34 3.31 7.71 7.81
CA ALA A 34 3.74 8.27 6.53
C ALA A 34 2.53 8.68 5.69
N ARG A 35 2.70 9.78 4.94
CA ARG A 35 1.71 10.20 3.95
C ARG A 35 1.86 9.34 2.70
N PHE A 36 0.74 8.85 2.21
CA PHE A 36 0.65 7.98 1.06
C PHE A 36 -0.40 8.57 0.10
N ARG A 37 0.03 8.96 -1.10
CA ARG A 37 -0.88 9.44 -2.13
C ARG A 37 -1.39 8.26 -2.93
N VAL A 38 -2.69 7.96 -2.78
CA VAL A 38 -3.35 6.87 -3.52
C VAL A 38 -3.45 7.27 -4.98
N GLU A 39 -3.00 6.41 -5.89
CA GLU A 39 -3.19 6.60 -7.33
C GLU A 39 -4.45 5.86 -7.80
N ASP A 40 -4.55 4.56 -7.59
CA ASP A 40 -5.75 3.76 -7.85
C ASP A 40 -5.60 2.35 -7.22
N TRP A 41 -6.55 1.46 -7.48
CA TRP A 41 -6.38 0.02 -7.26
C TRP A 41 -5.19 -0.51 -8.03
N GLY A 42 -4.33 -1.31 -7.39
CA GLY A 42 -3.14 -1.87 -8.04
C GLY A 42 -3.47 -2.60 -9.34
N VAL A 43 -4.60 -3.32 -9.38
CA VAL A 43 -5.10 -4.03 -10.57
C VAL A 43 -5.46 -3.08 -11.73
N ARG A 44 -5.88 -1.83 -11.47
CA ARG A 44 -6.15 -0.85 -12.53
C ARG A 44 -4.85 -0.22 -13.05
N VAL A 45 -3.85 -0.07 -12.18
CA VAL A 45 -2.55 0.51 -12.55
C VAL A 45 -1.70 -0.49 -13.33
N PHE A 46 -1.70 -1.77 -12.91
CA PHE A 46 -0.80 -2.79 -13.45
C PHE A 46 -1.51 -3.87 -14.28
N GLY A 47 -2.84 -3.89 -14.30
CA GLY A 47 -3.64 -4.93 -14.95
C GLY A 47 -3.67 -6.22 -14.12
N GLU A 48 -2.50 -6.82 -13.92
CA GLU A 48 -2.28 -8.00 -13.09
C GLU A 48 -1.25 -7.68 -12.00
N ILE A 49 -1.51 -8.13 -10.77
CA ILE A 49 -0.54 -8.03 -9.67
C ILE A 49 0.42 -9.21 -9.80
N ASP A 50 1.34 -9.10 -10.76
CA ASP A 50 2.38 -10.11 -11.00
C ASP A 50 3.77 -9.64 -10.50
N PRO A 51 4.49 -10.48 -9.71
CA PRO A 51 5.79 -10.12 -9.14
C PRO A 51 6.94 -10.10 -10.16
N VAL A 52 6.75 -10.67 -11.35
CA VAL A 52 7.78 -10.71 -12.40
C VAL A 52 7.80 -9.40 -13.18
N THR A 53 6.63 -8.80 -13.39
CA THR A 53 6.44 -7.62 -14.22
C THR A 53 6.66 -6.30 -13.49
N ASN A 54 6.46 -6.26 -12.16
CA ASN A 54 6.52 -5.00 -11.41
C ASN A 54 7.26 -5.12 -10.06
N PRO A 55 8.30 -4.30 -9.83
CA PRO A 55 9.04 -4.30 -8.56
C PRO A 55 8.17 -3.93 -7.35
N ALA A 56 7.14 -3.09 -7.51
CA ALA A 56 6.20 -2.78 -6.43
C ALA A 56 5.35 -3.99 -6.04
N THR A 57 5.00 -4.85 -7.01
CA THR A 57 4.32 -6.12 -6.75
C THR A 57 5.23 -7.11 -6.04
N LEU A 58 6.46 -7.27 -6.51
CA LEU A 58 7.43 -8.13 -5.83
C LEU A 58 7.65 -7.68 -4.38
N ALA A 59 7.82 -6.38 -4.16
CA ALA A 59 7.98 -5.79 -2.84
C ALA A 59 6.77 -6.05 -1.93
N TYR A 60 5.56 -5.93 -2.48
CA TYR A 60 4.32 -6.23 -1.76
C TYR A 60 4.21 -7.70 -1.39
N MET A 61 4.49 -8.62 -2.32
CA MET A 61 4.41 -10.06 -2.07
C MET A 61 5.45 -10.53 -1.05
N MET A 62 6.69 -10.04 -1.15
CA MET A 62 7.73 -10.31 -0.15
C MET A 62 7.32 -9.82 1.23
N ARG A 63 6.75 -8.60 1.31
CA ARG A 63 6.23 -8.06 2.57
C ARG A 63 5.07 -8.90 3.10
N ARG A 64 4.13 -9.29 2.25
CA ARG A 64 2.92 -10.04 2.64
C ARG A 64 3.23 -11.41 3.26
N GLY A 65 4.36 -12.03 2.91
CA GLY A 65 4.84 -13.22 3.62
C GLY A 65 5.42 -12.96 5.01
N GLN A 66 5.71 -11.70 5.35
CA GLN A 66 6.32 -11.29 6.62
C GLN A 66 5.37 -10.54 7.56
N VAL A 67 4.29 -9.98 7.04
CA VAL A 67 3.20 -9.37 7.81
C VAL A 67 1.91 -10.08 7.49
N ASP A 68 1.12 -10.41 8.51
CA ASP A 68 -0.15 -11.15 8.40
C ASP A 68 -1.21 -10.31 7.66
N LEU A 69 -1.07 -10.21 6.33
CA LEU A 69 -1.96 -9.49 5.45
C LEU A 69 -2.90 -10.46 4.74
N PRO A 70 -4.18 -10.10 4.58
CA PRO A 70 -5.16 -10.92 3.87
C PRO A 70 -4.72 -11.34 2.46
N ASP A 71 -5.21 -12.50 2.02
CA ASP A 71 -5.10 -13.00 0.64
C ASP A 71 -6.27 -12.51 -0.19
N ASP A 72 -6.33 -11.20 -0.39
CA ASP A 72 -7.33 -10.57 -1.24
C ASP A 72 -6.73 -9.44 -2.10
N ASP A 73 -7.51 -9.02 -3.10
CA ASP A 73 -7.14 -8.02 -4.10
C ASP A 73 -7.43 -6.58 -3.63
N GLU A 74 -7.68 -6.32 -2.35
CA GLU A 74 -7.89 -4.99 -1.80
C GLU A 74 -6.56 -4.25 -1.58
N VAL A 75 -5.84 -4.07 -2.67
CA VAL A 75 -4.51 -3.44 -2.71
C VAL A 75 -4.56 -2.19 -3.57
N VAL A 76 -4.09 -1.08 -3.02
CA VAL A 76 -3.95 0.20 -3.73
C VAL A 76 -2.50 0.46 -4.07
N TYR A 77 -2.28 1.05 -5.24
CA TYR A 77 -0.98 1.61 -5.59
C TYR A 77 -0.96 3.11 -5.27
N GLY A 78 0.17 3.57 -4.78
CA GLY A 78 0.37 4.97 -4.46
C GLY A 78 1.83 5.26 -4.13
N LYS A 79 2.10 6.51 -3.76
CA LYS A 79 3.46 6.99 -3.52
C LYS A 79 3.59 7.61 -2.14
N THR A 80 4.68 7.29 -1.45
CA THR A 80 5.11 7.97 -0.22
C THR A 80 5.75 9.33 -0.54
N ASP A 81 6.00 10.16 0.49
CA ASP A 81 6.61 11.49 0.34
C ASP A 81 7.99 11.47 -0.35
N ASP A 82 8.74 10.39 -0.15
CA ASP A 82 10.01 10.08 -0.82
C ASP A 82 9.83 9.74 -2.32
N GLY A 83 8.60 9.72 -2.83
CA GLY A 83 8.28 9.54 -4.25
C GLY A 83 8.30 8.08 -4.72
N ILE A 84 8.58 7.14 -3.82
CA ILE A 84 8.64 5.71 -4.12
C ILE A 84 7.23 5.14 -4.22
N GLY A 85 6.99 4.37 -5.29
CA GLY A 85 5.72 3.71 -5.54
C GLY A 85 5.60 2.41 -4.75
N HIS A 86 4.52 2.29 -3.97
CA HIS A 86 4.25 1.11 -3.16
C HIS A 86 2.82 0.61 -3.38
N LEU A 87 2.67 -0.71 -3.28
CA LEU A 87 1.38 -1.35 -3.09
C LEU A 87 1.09 -1.50 -1.59
N VAL A 88 -0.11 -1.11 -1.18
CA VAL A 88 -0.55 -1.10 0.22
C VAL A 88 -1.93 -1.72 0.31
N HIS A 89 -2.10 -2.65 1.25
CA HIS A 89 -3.40 -3.24 1.51
C HIS A 89 -4.31 -2.22 2.20
N VAL A 90 -5.60 -2.15 1.85
CA VAL A 90 -6.52 -1.13 2.41
C VAL A 90 -6.59 -1.12 3.95
N ARG A 91 -6.37 -2.29 4.59
CA ARG A 91 -6.28 -2.41 6.07
C ARG A 91 -5.11 -1.67 6.70
N GLN A 92 -4.06 -1.41 5.93
CA GLN A 92 -2.86 -0.69 6.40
C GLN A 92 -3.01 0.83 6.28
N ILE A 93 -4.15 1.31 5.81
CA ILE A 93 -4.41 2.72 5.60
C ILE A 93 -5.36 3.23 6.68
N ALA A 94 -4.99 4.34 7.31
CA ALA A 94 -5.89 5.13 8.14
C ALA A 94 -6.68 6.02 7.21
N TRP A 95 -7.88 5.56 6.84
CA TRP A 95 -8.82 6.36 6.07
C TRP A 95 -9.35 7.47 6.97
N ASP A 96 -9.20 8.72 6.54
CA ASP A 96 -9.74 9.88 7.25
C ASP A 96 -11.27 9.70 7.34
N GLY A 97 -11.74 9.33 8.54
CA GLY A 97 -13.12 8.93 8.80
C GLY A 97 -13.33 7.55 9.46
N ALA A 98 -12.30 6.71 9.66
CA ALA A 98 -12.50 5.33 10.14
C ALA A 98 -11.66 4.87 11.36
N ASP A 99 -10.95 5.75 12.05
CA ASP A 99 -10.25 5.39 13.31
C ASP A 99 -10.39 6.54 14.33
N GLY A 100 -11.62 6.72 14.81
CA GLY A 100 -11.88 7.34 16.10
C GLY A 100 -11.97 6.25 17.17
N GLY A 101 -11.03 6.25 18.12
CA GLY A 101 -10.94 5.29 19.23
C GLY A 101 -9.85 4.25 18.97
N GLU A 102 -8.87 4.04 19.82
CA GLU A 102 -9.00 3.85 21.27
C GLU A 102 -7.98 4.69 22.08
N VAL A 103 -8.46 5.14 23.25
CA VAL A 103 -7.71 5.75 24.35
C VAL A 103 -7.02 4.69 25.22
#